data_AF-A0A7R9FIR5-F1
#
_entry.id   AF-A0A7R9FIR5-F1
#
_cell.length_a   1.000
_cell.length_b   1.000
_cell.length_c   1.000
_cell.angle_alpha   90.00
_cell.angle_beta   90.00
_cell.angle_gamma   90.00
#
_symmetry.space_group_name_H-M   'P 1'
#
loop_
_entity.id
_entity.type
_entity.pdbx_description
1 polymer ?
#
loop_
_entity_poly.entity_id
_entity_poly.type
_entity_poly.pdbx_seq_one_letter_code
_entity_poly.pdbx_strand_id
1 'polypeptide(L)'
;MVAKGDGEDPPVKERLEYPPMSSPSGLTQGHIKALIKGLNSQEKVSQKALKEKWDGLYLDENALQAMLQLGRFEEEIDLFKFVSVASGHLTKSLYDTMVLLCELLTEDPKGGLAKLPLEIFCQLYTFLAGIDGEQNVSDKVNVQGIGPCVPVEQVDAVIGFMRQCAQLQEGMIMPANLHDMHCPHLDATTSFNA
;
A
#
# COMPACT_ATOMS: atom_id res chain seq x y z
N MET A 1 30.97 20.20 -51.07
CA MET A 1 30.75 20.61 -49.66
C MET A 1 29.27 20.45 -49.37
N VAL A 2 28.88 19.43 -48.62
CA VAL A 2 27.50 19.21 -48.19
C VAL A 2 27.48 19.45 -46.68
N ALA A 3 26.76 20.48 -46.23
CA ALA A 3 26.55 20.79 -44.83
C ALA A 3 25.49 19.82 -44.27
N LYS A 4 25.84 19.16 -43.16
CA LYS A 4 25.00 18.21 -42.42
C LYS A 4 24.23 19.03 -41.38
N GLY A 5 22.90 19.05 -41.47
CA GLY A 5 22.04 19.60 -40.42
C GLY A 5 21.80 18.52 -39.38
N ASP A 6 22.29 18.75 -38.16
CA ASP A 6 22.03 17.91 -36.99
C ASP A 6 20.54 17.92 -36.66
N GLY A 7 19.92 16.75 -36.70
CA GLY A 7 18.59 16.50 -36.18
C GLY A 7 18.68 16.27 -34.68
N GLU A 8 18.56 17.32 -33.89
CA GLU A 8 18.17 17.19 -32.49
C GLU A 8 16.65 17.06 -32.43
N ASP A 9 16.17 15.91 -31.97
CA ASP A 9 14.77 15.72 -31.62
C ASP A 9 14.41 16.75 -30.53
N PRO A 10 13.36 17.57 -30.71
CA PRO A 10 12.97 18.55 -29.70
C PRO A 10 12.61 17.85 -28.39
N PRO A 11 12.84 18.48 -27.22
CA PRO A 11 12.52 17.87 -25.94
C PRO A 11 11.01 17.58 -25.95
N VAL A 12 10.66 16.29 -26.02
CA VAL A 12 9.28 15.85 -25.94
C VAL A 12 8.80 16.32 -24.57
N LYS A 13 8.02 17.40 -24.55
CA LYS A 13 7.26 17.77 -23.37
C LYS A 13 6.39 16.57 -23.06
N GLU A 14 6.77 15.88 -22.00
CA GLU A 14 6.03 14.80 -21.38
C GLU A 14 4.57 15.25 -21.29
N ARG A 15 3.68 14.49 -21.92
CA ARG A 15 2.27 14.86 -22.06
C ARG A 15 1.66 14.81 -20.66
N LEU A 16 1.60 15.97 -20.01
CA LEU A 16 0.94 16.16 -18.72
C LEU A 16 -0.52 15.71 -18.86
N GLU A 17 -0.87 14.54 -18.33
CA GLU A 17 -2.27 14.14 -18.25
C GLU A 17 -2.98 15.04 -17.24
N TYR A 18 -4.05 15.69 -17.69
CA TYR A 18 -4.91 16.55 -16.87
C TYR A 18 -6.35 16.01 -16.96
N PRO A 19 -7.11 15.94 -15.85
CA PRO A 19 -6.76 16.39 -14.50
C PRO A 19 -5.85 15.41 -13.73
N PRO A 20 -5.03 15.89 -12.78
CA PRO A 20 -4.39 15.00 -11.81
C PRO A 20 -5.50 14.23 -11.09
N MET A 21 -5.33 12.91 -10.95
CA MET A 21 -6.17 12.11 -10.06
C MET A 21 -5.96 12.63 -8.64
N SER A 22 -6.80 13.56 -8.21
CA SER A 22 -6.75 14.12 -6.87
C SER A 22 -7.37 13.11 -5.92
N SER A 23 -6.55 12.27 -5.30
CA SER A 23 -6.93 11.69 -4.02
C SER A 23 -7.10 12.86 -3.02
N PRO A 24 -7.99 12.76 -2.01
CA PRO A 24 -8.15 13.83 -1.01
C PRO A 24 -6.84 14.21 -0.30
N SER A 25 -5.86 13.31 -0.28
CA SER A 25 -4.52 13.51 0.29
C SER A 25 -3.45 13.99 -0.71
N GLY A 26 -3.75 14.08 -2.01
CA GLY A 26 -2.76 14.34 -3.06
C GLY A 26 -1.76 13.20 -3.29
N LEU A 27 -1.92 12.09 -2.56
CA LEU A 27 -1.05 10.92 -2.66
C LEU A 27 -1.30 10.16 -3.97
N THR A 28 -0.23 9.61 -4.55
CA THR A 28 -0.28 8.77 -5.75
C THR A 28 0.61 7.54 -5.55
N GLN A 29 0.44 6.50 -6.36
CA GLN A 29 1.33 5.33 -6.34
C GLN A 29 2.80 5.74 -6.60
N GLY A 30 3.03 6.81 -7.38
CA GLY A 30 4.37 7.36 -7.63
C GLY A 30 5.01 7.94 -6.37
N HIS A 31 4.25 8.65 -5.54
CA HIS A 31 4.72 9.15 -4.25
C HIS A 31 5.10 8.01 -3.31
N ILE A 32 4.28 6.97 -3.21
CA ILE A 32 4.58 5.79 -2.38
C ILE A 32 5.86 5.09 -2.86
N LYS A 33 6.01 4.88 -4.18
CA LYS A 33 7.25 4.31 -4.76
C LYS A 33 8.48 5.16 -4.45
N ALA A 34 8.35 6.49 -4.46
CA ALA A 34 9.43 7.40 -4.10
C ALA A 34 9.81 7.33 -2.61
N LEU A 35 8.84 7.12 -1.72
CA LEU A 35 9.08 6.89 -0.28
C LEU A 35 9.82 5.57 -0.07
N ILE A 36 9.32 4.46 -0.63
CA ILE A 36 9.98 3.14 -0.56
C ILE A 36 11.41 3.27 -1.06
N LYS A 37 11.63 3.75 -2.29
CA LYS A 37 12.98 3.87 -2.86
C LYS A 37 13.91 4.76 -2.02
N GLY A 38 13.38 5.81 -1.39
CA GLY A 38 14.16 6.76 -0.60
C GLY A 38 14.54 6.27 0.79
N LEU A 39 13.77 5.33 1.37
CA LEU A 39 13.87 4.96 2.78
C LEU A 39 14.07 3.45 3.02
N ASN A 40 13.89 2.58 2.01
CA ASN A 40 13.94 1.12 2.12
C ASN A 40 15.33 0.53 2.44
N SER A 41 16.37 1.37 2.54
CA SER A 41 17.67 0.93 3.07
C SER A 41 17.68 0.81 4.60
N GLN A 42 16.60 1.19 5.27
CA GLN A 42 16.45 1.10 6.72
C GLN A 42 15.27 0.20 7.08
N GLU A 43 15.49 -0.78 7.95
CA GLU A 43 14.43 -1.67 8.47
C GLU A 43 13.38 -0.86 9.28
N LYS A 44 13.84 0.15 10.02
CA LYS A 44 13.01 1.14 10.67
C LYS A 44 13.47 2.55 10.31
N VAL A 45 12.52 3.43 10.05
CA VAL A 45 12.76 4.83 9.69
C VAL A 45 12.32 5.73 10.83
N SER A 46 13.10 6.76 11.13
CA SER A 46 12.66 7.76 12.12
C SER A 46 11.50 8.60 11.56
N GLN A 47 10.57 9.04 12.42
CA GLN A 47 9.52 9.99 12.05
C GLN A 47 10.09 11.24 11.37
N LYS A 48 11.25 11.73 11.84
CA LYS A 48 11.94 12.87 11.25
C LYS A 48 12.34 12.61 9.80
N ALA A 49 12.99 11.48 9.51
CA ALA A 49 13.41 11.13 8.16
C ALA A 49 12.21 10.93 7.22
N LEU A 50 11.14 10.31 7.73
CA LEU A 50 9.89 10.14 6.97
C LEU A 50 9.27 11.50 6.63
N LYS A 51 9.17 12.42 7.60
CA LYS A 51 8.65 13.77 7.39
C LYS A 51 9.50 14.56 6.39
N GLU A 52 10.82 14.57 6.54
CA GLU A 52 11.72 15.23 5.59
C GLU A 52 11.53 14.71 4.16
N LYS A 53 11.34 13.40 4.00
CA LYS A 53 11.06 12.80 2.69
C LYS A 53 9.67 13.15 2.17
N TRP A 54 8.66 13.17 3.04
CA TRP A 54 7.28 13.54 2.73
C TRP A 54 7.17 14.99 2.26
N ASP A 55 7.79 15.92 2.99
CA ASP A 55 7.83 17.35 2.67
C ASP A 55 8.53 17.59 1.31
N GLY A 56 9.59 16.84 1.02
CA GLY A 56 10.27 16.88 -0.28
C GLY A 56 9.42 16.41 -1.46
N LEU A 57 8.30 15.72 -1.21
CA LEU A 57 7.30 15.36 -2.22
C LEU A 57 6.16 16.39 -2.33
N TYR A 58 6.21 17.47 -1.57
CA TYR A 58 5.19 18.53 -1.52
C TYR A 58 3.79 18.01 -1.15
N LEU A 59 3.73 17.01 -0.28
CA LEU A 59 2.49 16.42 0.23
C LEU A 59 2.00 17.16 1.48
N ASP A 60 0.70 17.09 1.75
CA ASP A 60 0.10 17.74 2.92
C ASP A 60 0.59 17.10 4.22
N GLU A 61 1.12 17.91 5.14
CA GLU A 61 1.56 17.48 6.46
C GLU A 61 0.40 16.93 7.30
N ASN A 62 -0.82 17.47 7.15
CA ASN A 62 -1.97 16.96 7.88
C ASN A 62 -2.32 15.53 7.47
N ALA A 63 -2.15 15.20 6.19
CA ALA A 63 -2.32 13.83 5.70
C ALA A 63 -1.28 12.88 6.29
N LEU A 64 -0.03 13.31 6.42
CA LEU A 64 1.01 12.53 7.11
C LEU A 64 0.63 12.28 8.57
N GLN A 65 0.24 13.32 9.31
CA GLN A 65 -0.13 13.21 10.72
C GLN A 65 -1.34 12.29 10.91
N ALA A 66 -2.35 12.36 10.04
CA ALA A 66 -3.50 11.47 10.08
C ALA A 66 -3.09 9.99 9.88
N MET A 67 -2.21 9.71 8.91
CA MET A 67 -1.70 8.34 8.67
C MET A 67 -0.84 7.83 9.82
N LEU A 68 -0.02 8.71 10.42
CA LEU A 68 0.80 8.39 11.59
C LEU A 68 -0.08 8.01 12.80
N GLN A 69 -1.13 8.79 13.06
CA GLN A 69 -2.08 8.52 14.14
C GLN A 69 -2.88 7.24 13.88
N LEU A 70 -3.38 7.07 12.65
CA LEU A 70 -4.17 5.90 12.25
C LEU A 70 -3.43 4.59 12.46
N GLY A 71 -2.16 4.53 12.04
CA GLY A 71 -1.32 3.35 12.26
C GLY A 71 -0.65 3.29 13.64
N ARG A 72 -0.94 4.25 14.53
CA ARG A 72 -0.36 4.39 15.88
C ARG A 72 1.17 4.30 15.88
N PHE A 73 1.78 5.00 14.92
CA PHE A 73 3.22 4.99 14.72
C PHE A 73 3.93 5.85 15.77
N GLU A 74 4.97 5.30 16.40
CA GLU A 74 5.86 6.01 17.33
C GLU A 74 7.09 6.58 16.60
N GLU A 75 8.15 6.94 17.33
CA GLU A 75 9.34 7.60 16.78
C GLU A 75 10.08 6.75 15.73
N GLU A 76 10.15 5.43 15.94
CA GLU A 76 10.64 4.46 14.96
C GLU A 76 9.49 3.79 14.23
N ILE A 77 9.50 3.90 12.91
CA ILE A 77 8.43 3.45 12.02
C ILE A 77 8.91 2.28 11.17
N ASP A 78 8.14 1.21 11.16
CA ASP A 78 8.26 0.18 10.12
C ASP A 78 7.72 0.77 8.81
N LEU A 79 8.62 0.96 7.85
CA LEU A 79 8.31 1.65 6.59
C LEU A 79 7.21 0.94 5.81
N PHE A 80 7.20 -0.40 5.79
CA PHE A 80 6.21 -1.15 5.01
C PHE A 80 4.84 -1.08 5.66
N LYS A 81 4.76 -1.08 7.00
CA LYS A 81 3.50 -0.79 7.69
C LYS A 81 2.99 0.61 7.39
N PHE A 82 3.84 1.64 7.40
CA PHE A 82 3.42 2.99 7.02
C PHE A 82 2.92 3.05 5.57
N VAL A 83 3.67 2.44 4.64
CA VAL A 83 3.29 2.31 3.23
C VAL A 83 1.95 1.59 3.06
N SER A 84 1.66 0.59 3.89
CA SER A 84 0.38 -0.12 3.87
C SER A 84 -0.80 0.77 4.22
N VAL A 85 -0.66 1.64 5.23
CA VAL A 85 -1.68 2.65 5.59
C VAL A 85 -1.84 3.66 4.46
N ALA A 86 -0.74 4.20 3.95
CA ALA A 86 -0.74 5.17 2.87
C ALA A 86 -1.39 4.59 1.59
N SER A 87 -1.16 3.31 1.30
CA SER A 87 -1.78 2.59 0.17
C SER A 87 -3.30 2.47 0.32
N GLY A 88 -3.82 2.32 1.54
CA GLY A 88 -5.26 2.31 1.80
C GLY A 88 -5.98 3.59 1.33
N HIS A 89 -5.32 4.74 1.38
CA HIS A 89 -5.88 5.99 0.85
C HIS A 89 -6.01 6.02 -0.68
N LEU A 90 -5.39 5.07 -1.39
CA LEU A 90 -5.44 4.96 -2.86
C LEU A 90 -6.44 3.92 -3.35
N THR A 91 -7.07 3.17 -2.45
CA THR A 91 -7.92 2.02 -2.76
C THR A 91 -9.29 2.16 -2.10
N LYS A 92 -10.16 1.16 -2.32
CA LYS A 92 -11.55 1.13 -1.82
C LYS A 92 -11.83 0.01 -0.82
N SER A 93 -10.94 -0.97 -0.70
CA SER A 93 -11.09 -2.13 0.19
C SER A 93 -9.73 -2.66 0.65
N LEU A 94 -9.71 -3.43 1.74
CA LEU A 94 -8.51 -4.09 2.23
C LEU A 94 -7.96 -5.07 1.19
N TYR A 95 -8.85 -5.74 0.46
CA TYR A 95 -8.47 -6.55 -0.68
C TYR A 95 -7.64 -5.76 -1.72
N ASP A 96 -8.18 -4.63 -2.21
CA ASP A 96 -7.49 -3.82 -3.21
C ASP A 96 -6.18 -3.25 -2.67
N THR A 97 -6.13 -2.90 -1.37
CA THR A 97 -4.90 -2.48 -0.69
C THR A 97 -3.84 -3.56 -0.70
N MET A 98 -4.19 -4.80 -0.37
CA MET A 98 -3.23 -5.91 -0.38
C MET A 98 -2.75 -6.24 -1.80
N VAL A 99 -3.62 -6.15 -2.82
CA VAL A 99 -3.22 -6.29 -4.22
C VAL A 99 -2.23 -5.18 -4.61
N LEU A 100 -2.53 -3.92 -4.27
CA LEU A 100 -1.64 -2.79 -4.54
C LEU A 100 -0.29 -2.93 -3.83
N LEU A 101 -0.27 -3.49 -2.61
CA LEU A 101 0.97 -3.71 -1.85
C LEU A 101 1.87 -4.76 -2.50
N CYS A 102 1.30 -5.82 -3.07
CA CYS A 102 2.07 -6.76 -3.90
C CYS A 102 2.77 -6.03 -5.06
N GLU A 103 2.08 -5.11 -5.75
CA GLU A 103 2.68 -4.33 -6.85
C GLU A 103 3.73 -3.30 -6.40
N LEU A 104 3.58 -2.76 -5.20
CA LEU A 104 4.46 -1.72 -4.67
C LEU A 104 5.75 -2.26 -4.08
N LEU A 105 5.69 -3.43 -3.44
CA LEU A 105 6.77 -4.01 -2.65
C LEU A 105 7.46 -5.19 -3.35
N THR A 106 6.95 -5.63 -4.51
CA THR A 106 7.57 -6.67 -5.32
C THR A 106 8.95 -6.26 -5.85
N GLU A 107 9.86 -7.24 -5.90
CA GLU A 107 11.15 -7.12 -6.60
C GLU A 107 11.06 -7.52 -8.08
N ASP A 108 9.95 -8.14 -8.51
CA ASP A 108 9.71 -8.45 -9.91
C ASP A 108 9.78 -7.20 -10.81
N PRO A 109 10.23 -7.34 -12.07
CA PRO A 109 10.18 -6.24 -13.03
C PRO A 109 8.73 -5.77 -13.29
N LYS A 110 8.59 -4.54 -13.79
CA LYS A 110 7.27 -3.99 -14.16
C LYS A 110 6.54 -4.93 -15.11
N GLY A 111 5.29 -5.28 -14.77
CA GLY A 111 4.47 -6.24 -15.53
C GLY A 111 4.75 -7.71 -15.19
N GLY A 112 5.61 -8.00 -14.21
CA GLY A 112 5.82 -9.32 -13.64
C GLY A 112 4.64 -9.78 -12.77
N LEU A 113 4.87 -10.85 -12.01
CA LEU A 113 3.82 -11.50 -11.19
C LEU A 113 3.52 -10.76 -9.88
N ALA A 114 4.30 -9.72 -9.56
CA ALA A 114 4.18 -8.94 -8.34
C ALA A 114 4.29 -9.82 -7.07
N LYS A 115 5.30 -10.68 -7.05
CA LYS A 115 5.51 -11.61 -5.93
C LYS A 115 5.97 -10.87 -4.67
N LEU A 116 5.41 -11.27 -3.54
CA LEU A 116 5.75 -10.78 -2.22
C LEU A 116 6.10 -11.97 -1.30
N PRO A 117 7.16 -11.89 -0.46
CA PRO A 117 7.40 -12.92 0.54
C PRO A 117 6.20 -13.08 1.47
N LEU A 118 5.84 -14.33 1.80
CA LEU A 118 4.71 -14.65 2.67
C LEU A 118 4.76 -13.89 4.00
N GLU A 119 5.94 -13.76 4.60
CA GLU A 119 6.12 -13.10 5.89
C GLU A 119 5.71 -11.63 5.83
N ILE A 120 6.10 -10.92 4.77
CA ILE A 120 5.71 -9.53 4.54
C ILE A 120 4.20 -9.43 4.30
N PHE A 121 3.63 -10.31 3.47
CA PHE A 121 2.18 -10.34 3.26
C PHE A 121 1.41 -10.51 4.58
N CYS A 122 1.76 -11.52 5.38
CA CYS A 122 1.11 -11.78 6.66
C CYS A 122 1.28 -10.62 7.63
N GLN A 123 2.48 -10.01 7.70
CA GLN A 123 2.76 -8.88 8.57
C GLN A 123 1.86 -7.69 8.23
N LEU A 124 1.75 -7.33 6.94
CA LEU A 124 0.98 -6.18 6.49
C LEU A 124 -0.53 -6.42 6.58
N TYR A 125 -1.00 -7.61 6.17
CA TYR A 125 -2.41 -7.95 6.27
C TYR A 125 -2.88 -7.94 7.73
N THR A 126 -2.14 -8.60 8.64
CA THR A 126 -2.49 -8.62 10.07
C THR A 126 -2.50 -7.22 10.67
N PHE A 127 -1.52 -6.40 10.29
CA PHE A 127 -1.43 -5.02 10.75
C PHE A 127 -2.64 -4.20 10.31
N LEU A 128 -2.95 -4.18 9.00
CA LEU A 128 -4.10 -3.44 8.47
C LEU A 128 -5.44 -3.96 8.99
N ALA A 129 -5.61 -5.29 9.05
CA ALA A 129 -6.80 -5.95 9.57
C ALA A 129 -7.11 -5.59 11.04
N GLY A 130 -6.08 -5.27 11.81
CA GLY A 130 -6.19 -4.86 13.22
C GLY A 130 -6.35 -3.36 13.45
N ILE A 131 -6.28 -2.53 12.40
CA ILE A 131 -6.54 -1.09 12.52
C ILE A 131 -8.04 -0.91 12.75
N ASP A 132 -8.40 -0.45 13.94
CA ASP A 132 -9.73 0.06 14.23
C ASP A 132 -9.72 1.57 13.98
N GLY A 133 -10.68 2.08 13.21
CA GLY A 133 -10.85 3.52 13.05
C GLY A 133 -11.21 4.13 14.40
N GLU A 134 -10.26 4.81 15.06
CA GLU A 134 -10.47 5.23 16.45
C GLU A 134 -11.35 6.50 16.55
N GLN A 135 -12.63 6.25 16.85
CA GLN A 135 -13.53 6.83 17.85
C GLN A 135 -13.57 8.36 18.09
N ASN A 136 -14.63 9.01 17.59
CA ASN A 136 -15.60 9.79 18.39
C ASN A 136 -16.81 10.13 17.50
N VAL A 137 -18.00 10.10 18.08
CA VAL A 137 -19.33 10.29 17.45
C VAL A 137 -19.91 8.98 16.89
N SER A 138 -21.21 8.81 17.12
CA SER A 138 -22.09 7.64 17.01
C SER A 138 -22.14 6.88 15.67
N ASP A 139 -21.21 7.16 14.75
CA ASP A 139 -21.06 6.53 13.45
C ASP A 139 -19.61 6.04 13.31
N LYS A 140 -19.38 4.72 13.37
CA LYS A 140 -18.08 4.14 13.05
C LYS A 140 -17.74 4.47 11.58
N VAL A 141 -16.87 5.44 11.35
CA VAL A 141 -16.38 5.75 10.00
C VAL A 141 -15.28 4.74 9.67
N ASN A 142 -15.55 3.88 8.68
CA ASN A 142 -14.55 2.95 8.16
C ASN A 142 -13.38 3.72 7.55
N VAL A 143 -12.18 3.20 7.78
CA VAL A 143 -10.96 3.75 7.19
C VAL A 143 -10.97 3.45 5.69
N GLN A 144 -10.78 4.47 4.85
CA GLN A 144 -10.75 4.28 3.39
C GLN A 144 -9.70 3.21 3.01
N GLY A 145 -10.12 2.27 2.16
CA GLY A 145 -9.24 1.20 1.65
C GLY A 145 -8.80 0.15 2.70
N ILE A 146 -9.21 0.26 3.95
CA ILE A 146 -8.89 -0.72 5.00
C ILE A 146 -10.18 -1.32 5.58
N GLY A 147 -11.22 -0.51 5.75
CA GLY A 147 -12.50 -0.95 6.30
C GLY A 147 -12.49 -1.00 7.84
N PRO A 148 -13.44 -1.73 8.44
CA PRO A 148 -13.43 -2.00 9.88
C PRO A 148 -12.46 -3.13 10.22
N CYS A 149 -12.17 -3.29 11.51
CA CYS A 149 -11.35 -4.39 12.02
C CYS A 149 -11.90 -5.76 11.58
N VAL A 150 -11.00 -6.62 11.07
CA VAL A 150 -11.35 -7.96 10.59
C VAL A 150 -11.34 -8.94 11.77
N PRO A 151 -12.35 -9.81 11.91
CA PRO A 151 -12.37 -10.83 12.96
C PRO A 151 -11.13 -11.73 12.92
N VAL A 152 -10.57 -12.06 14.10
CA VAL A 152 -9.35 -12.88 14.22
C VAL A 152 -9.49 -14.21 13.51
N GLU A 153 -10.65 -14.88 13.60
CA GLU A 153 -10.92 -16.14 12.90
C GLU A 153 -10.80 -16.01 11.38
N GLN A 154 -11.24 -14.87 10.82
CA GLN A 154 -11.13 -14.58 9.40
C GLN A 154 -9.68 -14.26 9.02
N VAL A 155 -8.95 -13.52 9.86
CA VAL A 155 -7.52 -13.26 9.67
C VAL A 155 -6.73 -14.57 9.64
N ASP A 156 -6.99 -15.47 10.59
CA ASP A 156 -6.35 -16.78 10.68
C ASP A 156 -6.66 -17.65 9.46
N ALA A 157 -7.90 -17.60 8.95
CA ALA A 157 -8.28 -18.32 7.74
C ALA A 157 -7.50 -17.82 6.50
N VAL A 158 -7.41 -16.50 6.29
CA VAL A 158 -6.64 -15.90 5.20
C VAL A 158 -5.17 -16.27 5.31
N ILE A 159 -4.56 -16.12 6.50
CA ILE A 159 -3.15 -16.46 6.72
C ILE A 159 -2.91 -17.96 6.49
N GLY A 160 -3.82 -18.81 6.95
CA GLY A 160 -3.76 -20.26 6.73
C GLY A 160 -3.76 -20.63 5.25
N PHE A 161 -4.66 -20.02 4.48
CA PHE A 161 -4.72 -20.19 3.02
C PHE A 161 -3.43 -19.71 2.34
N MET A 162 -2.94 -18.51 2.66
CA MET A 162 -1.72 -17.97 2.08
C MET A 162 -0.50 -18.83 2.40
N ARG A 163 -0.40 -19.39 3.60
CA ARG A 163 0.65 -20.36 3.96
C ARG A 163 0.63 -21.59 3.06
N GLN A 164 -0.55 -22.13 2.75
CA GLN A 164 -0.69 -23.27 1.83
C GLN A 164 -0.26 -22.89 0.41
N CYS A 165 -0.68 -21.71 -0.08
CA CYS A 165 -0.26 -21.19 -1.37
C CYS A 165 1.27 -21.06 -1.46
N ALA A 166 1.89 -20.44 -0.46
CA ALA A 166 3.33 -20.17 -0.41
C ALA A 166 4.16 -21.47 -0.37
N GLN A 167 3.69 -22.54 0.27
CA GLN A 167 4.38 -23.83 0.26
C GLN A 167 4.57 -24.39 -1.15
N LEU A 168 3.63 -24.11 -2.06
CA LEU A 168 3.70 -24.52 -3.46
C LEU A 168 4.42 -23.49 -4.35
N GLN A 169 4.74 -22.32 -3.80
CA GLN A 169 5.23 -21.14 -4.52
C GLN A 169 6.54 -20.62 -3.90
N GLU A 170 7.36 -21.53 -3.35
CA GLU A 170 8.70 -21.22 -2.82
C GLU A 170 8.70 -20.10 -1.76
N GLY A 171 7.66 -20.03 -0.93
CA GLY A 171 7.53 -19.01 0.12
C GLY A 171 6.94 -17.67 -0.35
N MET A 172 6.52 -17.56 -1.61
CA MET A 172 6.00 -16.33 -2.20
C MET A 172 4.47 -16.32 -2.31
N ILE A 173 3.89 -15.13 -2.28
CA ILE A 173 2.48 -14.81 -2.55
C ILE A 173 2.41 -13.88 -3.75
N MET A 174 1.37 -14.01 -4.56
CA MET A 174 1.11 -13.15 -5.72
C MET A 174 -0.37 -12.72 -5.74
N PRO A 175 -0.72 -11.61 -6.43
CA PRO A 175 -2.10 -11.16 -6.58
C PRO A 175 -3.05 -12.25 -7.07
N ALA A 176 -2.59 -13.20 -7.89
CA ALA A 176 -3.41 -14.32 -8.35
C ALA A 176 -3.93 -15.21 -7.22
N ASN A 177 -3.22 -15.35 -6.10
CA ASN A 177 -3.70 -16.13 -4.95
C ASN A 177 -4.92 -15.48 -4.30
N LEU A 178 -4.99 -14.15 -4.29
CA LEU A 178 -6.11 -13.39 -3.75
C LEU A 178 -7.37 -13.52 -4.64
N HIS A 179 -7.19 -13.79 -5.93
CA HIS A 179 -8.28 -14.03 -6.87
C HIS A 179 -8.74 -15.50 -6.91
N ASP A 180 -8.11 -16.40 -6.15
CA ASP A 180 -8.52 -17.81 -6.10
C ASP A 180 -9.91 -17.93 -5.47
N MET A 181 -10.76 -18.79 -6.06
CA MET A 181 -12.12 -19.03 -5.58
C MET A 181 -12.19 -19.59 -4.16
N HIS A 182 -11.11 -20.20 -3.67
CA HIS A 182 -10.99 -20.73 -2.31
C HIS A 182 -10.30 -19.76 -1.35
N CYS A 183 -9.81 -18.62 -1.83
CA CYS A 183 -9.25 -17.61 -0.95
C CYS A 183 -10.37 -17.03 -0.08
N PRO A 184 -10.24 -17.05 1.26
CA PRO A 184 -11.17 -16.36 2.13
C PRO A 184 -11.18 -14.87 1.83
N HIS A 185 -12.30 -14.19 2.11
CA HIS A 185 -12.39 -12.74 1.95
C HIS A 185 -11.38 -12.03 2.86
N LEU A 186 -10.67 -11.04 2.32
CA LEU A 186 -9.73 -10.24 3.10
C LEU A 186 -10.44 -9.17 3.92
N ASP A 187 -11.45 -8.53 3.33
CA ASP A 187 -12.28 -7.51 3.98
C ASP A 187 -13.16 -8.11 5.07
N ALA A 188 -13.39 -7.36 6.15
CA ALA A 188 -14.26 -7.79 7.23
C ALA A 188 -15.64 -8.19 6.71
N THR A 189 -16.01 -9.46 6.89
CA THR A 189 -17.34 -9.92 6.51
C THR A 189 -18.31 -9.42 7.58
N THR A 190 -19.17 -8.45 7.24
CA THR A 190 -20.27 -8.09 8.13
C THR A 190 -21.21 -9.27 8.22
N SER A 191 -21.24 -9.93 9.37
CA SER A 191 -22.29 -10.88 9.73
C SER A 191 -23.62 -10.12 9.77
N PHE A 192 -24.28 -9.98 8.63
CA PHE A 192 -25.71 -9.70 8.62
C PHE A 192 -26.40 -10.96 9.14
N ASN A 193 -26.55 -11.04 10.46
CA ASN A 193 -27.58 -11.89 11.04
C ASN A 193 -28.92 -11.35 10.51
N ALA A 194 -29.49 -12.05 9.53
CA ALA A 194 -30.89 -11.96 9.15
C ALA A 194 -31.67 -13.06 9.88
#